data_AF-A0A1Y3R019-F1
#
_entry.id   AF-A0A1Y3R019-F1
#
_cell.length_a   1.000
_cell.length_b   1.000
_cell.length_c   1.000
_cell.angle_alpha   90.00
_cell.angle_beta   90.00
_cell.angle_gamma   90.00
#
_symmetry.space_group_name_H-M   'P 1'
#
loop_
_entity.id
_entity.type
_entity.pdbx_description
1 polymer ?
#
loop_
_entity_poly.entity_id
_entity_poly.type
_entity_poly.pdbx_seq_one_letter_code
_entity_poly.pdbx_strand_id
1 'polypeptide(L)' 'MEKEAQAEYAELLRRLYEAISSLTPAQARRVHARYMLGMKVKDIAAMEGITPSQAGKSIHAALRRLRRYFIRRKWTSGL' A
#
# COMPACT_ATOMS: atom_id res chain seq x y z
N MET A 1 -16.87 -23.85 0.18
CA MET A 1 -17.17 -22.75 -0.76
C MET A 1 -17.24 -21.39 -0.06
N GLU A 2 -18.35 -20.96 0.55
CA GLU A 2 -18.46 -19.58 1.11
C GLU A 2 -17.53 -19.33 2.31
N LYS A 3 -17.42 -20.28 3.24
CA LYS A 3 -16.49 -20.19 4.39
C LYS A 3 -15.01 -20.17 3.97
N GLU A 4 -14.66 -20.89 2.92
CA GLU A 4 -13.29 -20.92 2.38
C GLU A 4 -12.96 -19.59 1.70
N ALA A 5 -13.87 -19.04 0.89
CA ALA A 5 -13.70 -17.72 0.29
C ALA A 5 -13.57 -16.61 1.35
N GLN A 6 -14.35 -16.69 2.45
CA GLN A 6 -14.22 -15.77 3.58
C GLN A 6 -12.86 -15.89 4.27
N ALA A 7 -12.37 -17.11 4.47
CA ALA A 7 -11.06 -17.34 5.08
C ALA A 7 -9.91 -16.83 4.17
N GLU A 8 -9.99 -17.05 2.86
CA GLU A 8 -9.03 -16.54 1.89
C GLU A 8 -9.02 -15.01 1.85
N TYR A 9 -10.20 -14.38 1.88
CA TYR A 9 -10.31 -12.92 1.93
C TYR A 9 -9.74 -12.35 3.23
N ALA A 10 -10.03 -12.97 4.37
CA ALA A 10 -9.47 -12.57 5.66
C ALA A 10 -7.93 -12.69 5.67
N GLU A 11 -7.39 -13.77 5.11
CA GLU A 11 -5.94 -13.96 5.00
C GLU A 11 -5.31 -12.94 4.03
N LEU A 12 -5.96 -12.61 2.92
CA LEU A 12 -5.53 -11.55 2.01
C LEU A 12 -5.45 -10.20 2.73
N LEU A 13 -6.49 -9.83 3.47
CA LEU A 13 -6.51 -8.59 4.27
C LEU A 13 -5.40 -8.59 5.31
N ARG A 14 -5.21 -9.70 6.04
CA ARG A 14 -4.15 -9.83 7.05
C ARG A 14 -2.77 -9.59 6.45
N ARG A 15 -2.47 -10.21 5.29
CA ARG A 15 -1.20 -10.03 4.56
C ARG A 15 -1.01 -8.60 4.07
N LEU A 16 -2.08 -7.95 3.61
CA LEU A 16 -2.05 -6.55 3.19
C LEU A 16 -1.72 -5.61 4.36
N TYR A 17 -2.39 -5.79 5.49
CA TYR A 17 -2.09 -5.02 6.70
C TYR A 17 -0.66 -5.24 7.20
N GLU A 18 -0.19 -6.49 7.22
CA GLU A 18 1.20 -6.81 7.59
C GLU A 18 2.21 -6.10 6.69
N ALA A 19 1.95 -6.10 5.36
CA ALA A 19 2.81 -5.43 4.39
C ALA A 19 2.78 -3.90 4.54
N ILE A 20 1.61 -3.29 4.75
CA ILE A 20 1.47 -1.84 4.95
C ILE A 20 2.19 -1.40 6.24
N SER A 21 2.11 -2.18 7.32
CA SER A 21 2.81 -1.90 8.58
C SER A 21 4.34 -1.94 8.45
N SER A 22 4.89 -2.51 7.37
CA SER A 22 6.33 -2.47 7.08
C SER A 22 6.81 -1.17 6.41
N LEU A 23 5.89 -0.29 6.01
CA LEU A 23 6.20 1.00 5.41
C LEU A 23 6.54 2.04 6.49
N THR A 24 7.23 3.12 6.09
CA THR A 24 7.34 4.27 7.00
C THR A 24 5.96 4.92 7.20
N PRO A 25 5.71 5.60 8.35
CA PRO A 25 4.42 6.22 8.62
C PRO A 25 3.94 7.16 7.50
N ALA A 26 4.85 7.94 6.92
CA ALA A 26 4.53 8.82 5.78
C ALA A 26 4.13 8.03 4.52
N GLN A 27 4.81 6.93 4.23
CA GLN A 27 4.48 6.08 3.08
C GLN A 27 3.13 5.39 3.24
N ALA A 28 2.86 4.84 4.43
CA ALA A 28 1.58 4.21 4.73
C ALA A 28 0.42 5.21 4.57
N ARG A 29 0.53 6.40 5.17
CA ARG A 29 -0.48 7.47 5.02
C ARG A 29 -0.72 7.87 3.57
N ARG A 30 0.35 8.08 2.79
CA ARG A 30 0.24 8.49 1.37
C ARG A 30 -0.38 7.39 0.49
N VAL A 31 -0.04 6.13 0.72
CA VAL A 31 -0.65 4.99 0.00
C VAL A 31 -2.14 4.88 0.35
N HIS A 32 -2.48 4.99 1.64
CA HIS A 32 -3.86 4.98 2.10
C HIS A 32 -4.67 6.11 1.45
N ALA A 33 -4.16 7.35 1.50
CA ALA A 33 -4.80 8.49 0.86
C ALA A 33 -5.02 8.28 -0.65
N ARG A 34 -4.01 7.72 -1.36
CA ARG A 34 -4.09 7.56 -2.82
C ARG A 34 -5.07 6.47 -3.27
N TYR A 35 -5.10 5.33 -2.59
CA TYR A 35 -5.79 4.12 -3.05
C TYR A 35 -7.04 3.78 -2.26
N MET A 36 -7.08 4.05 -0.96
CA MET A 36 -8.24 3.77 -0.11
C MET A 36 -9.19 4.98 -0.06
N LEU A 37 -8.65 6.20 -0.09
CA LEU A 37 -9.44 7.45 -0.11
C LEU A 37 -9.58 8.09 -1.50
N GLY A 38 -8.93 7.54 -2.53
CA GLY A 38 -9.04 8.03 -3.90
C GLY A 38 -8.42 9.42 -4.16
N MET A 39 -7.61 9.95 -3.25
CA MET A 39 -7.06 11.30 -3.35
C MET A 39 -6.03 11.42 -4.48
N LYS A 40 -5.95 12.58 -5.14
CA LYS A 40 -4.90 12.82 -6.15
C LYS A 40 -3.59 13.16 -5.46
N VAL A 41 -2.46 12.82 -6.10
CA VAL A 41 -1.11 13.09 -5.57
C VAL A 41 -0.91 14.57 -5.24
N LYS A 42 -1.46 15.47 -6.05
CA LYS A 42 -1.40 16.92 -5.82
C LYS A 42 -2.13 17.34 -4.54
N ASP A 43 -3.25 16.70 -4.20
CA ASP A 43 -4.06 17.05 -3.04
C ASP A 43 -3.37 16.52 -1.76
N ILE A 44 -2.80 15.31 -1.83
CA ILE A 44 -1.95 14.75 -0.76
C ILE A 44 -0.74 15.66 -0.50
N ALA A 45 -0.09 16.13 -1.57
CA ALA A 45 1.07 17.01 -1.45
C ALA A 45 0.70 18.35 -0.80
N ALA A 46 -0.43 18.94 -1.21
CA ALA A 46 -0.94 20.17 -0.62
C ALA A 46 -1.25 20.02 0.87
N MET A 47 -1.90 18.92 1.28
CA MET A 47 -2.21 18.64 2.69
C MET A 47 -0.96 18.46 3.56
N GLU A 48 0.09 17.86 3.01
CA GLU A 48 1.34 17.64 3.75
C GLU A 48 2.36 18.78 3.63
N GLY A 49 2.03 19.86 2.89
CA GLY A 49 2.95 20.99 2.68
C GLY A 49 4.20 20.63 1.89
N ILE A 50 4.12 19.66 0.98
CA ILE A 50 5.24 19.19 0.15
C ILE A 50 4.96 19.36 -1.34
N THR A 51 5.99 19.20 -2.17
CA THR A 51 5.79 19.20 -3.62
C THR A 51 5.09 17.92 -4.11
N PRO A 52 4.29 17.99 -5.19
CA PRO A 52 3.71 16.79 -5.82
C PRO A 52 4.75 15.74 -6.22
N SER A 53 5.96 16.16 -6.62
CA SER A 53 7.07 15.27 -6.94
C SER A 53 7.53 14.45 -5.73
N GLN A 54 7.66 15.08 -4.55
CA GLN A 54 8.02 14.38 -3.31
C GLN A 54 6.95 13.36 -2.91
N ALA A 55 5.67 13.75 -2.97
CA ALA A 55 4.55 12.85 -2.69
C ALA A 55 4.55 11.65 -3.66
N GLY A 56 4.66 11.92 -4.97
CA GLY A 56 4.69 10.89 -6.01
C GLY A 56 5.86 9.92 -5.87
N LYS A 57 7.09 10.42 -5.68
CA LYS A 57 8.28 9.59 -5.43
C LYS A 57 8.12 8.71 -4.20
N SER A 58 7.54 9.26 -3.13
CA SER A 58 7.31 8.51 -1.89
C SER A 58 6.29 7.39 -2.07
N ILE A 59 5.18 7.65 -2.76
CA ILE A 59 4.15 6.65 -3.08
C ILE A 59 4.76 5.54 -3.95
N HIS A 60 5.49 5.89 -5.02
CA HIS A 60 6.14 4.89 -5.87
C HIS A 60 7.14 4.03 -5.07
N ALA A 61 7.93 4.66 -4.19
CA ALA A 61 8.87 3.95 -3.33
C ALA A 61 8.17 3.04 -2.30
N ALA A 62 6.95 3.38 -1.87
CA ALA A 62 6.12 2.53 -1.02
C ALA A 62 5.61 1.31 -1.80
N LEU A 63 5.07 1.50 -3.00
CA LEU A 63 4.61 0.40 -3.87
C LEU A 63 5.74 -0.57 -4.21
N ARG A 64 6.96 -0.07 -4.48
CA ARG A 64 8.15 -0.92 -4.67
C ARG A 64 8.53 -1.71 -3.42
N ARG A 65 8.31 -1.19 -2.21
CA ARG A 65 8.52 -1.91 -0.96
C ARG A 65 7.49 -3.02 -0.79
N LEU A 66 6.21 -2.70 -1.02
CA LEU A 66 5.12 -3.69 -0.98
C LEU A 66 5.39 -4.83 -1.97
N ARG A 67 5.68 -4.54 -3.25
CA ARG A 67 6.00 -5.58 -4.24
C ARG A 67 7.13 -6.51 -3.76
N ARG A 68 8.24 -5.95 -3.26
CA ARG A 68 9.34 -6.76 -2.72
C ARG A 68 8.93 -7.57 -1.49
N TYR A 69 8.08 -7.02 -0.63
CA TYR A 69 7.61 -7.69 0.56
C TYR A 69 6.82 -8.97 0.21
N PHE A 70 5.89 -8.86 -0.74
CA PHE A 70 5.08 -9.98 -1.22
C PHE A 70 5.93 -11.03 -1.97
N ILE A 71 6.86 -10.60 -2.83
CA ILE A 71 7.78 -11.51 -3.55
C ILE A 71 8.61 -12.33 -2.56
N ARG A 72 9.22 -11.70 -1.55
CA ARG A 72 10.05 -12.41 -0.56
C ARG A 72 9.29 -13.46 0.24
N ARG A 73 8.00 -13.22 0.50
CA ARG A 73 7.13 -14.15 1.23
C ARG A 73 6.44 -15.17 0.33
N LYS A 74 6.73 -15.15 -0.99
CA LYS A 74 6.09 -16.01 -2.01
C LYS A 74 4.56 -15.90 -1.99
N TRP A 75 4.04 -14.73 -1.64
CA TRP A 75 2.60 -14.44 -1.61
C TRP A 75 2.05 -13.93 -2.93
N THR A 76 2.94 -13.67 -3.89
CA THR A 76 2.61 -13.36 -5.28
C THR A 76 3.25 -14.42 -6.15
N SER A 77 2.60 -15.56 -6.31
CA SER A 77 2.97 -16.58 -7.29
C SER A 77 2.79 -15.95 -8.68
N GLY A 78 3.86 -15.42 -9.29
CA GLY A 78 3.85 -14.98 -10.70
C GLY A 78 3.71 -13.47 -10.99
N LEU A 79 4.25 -12.56 -10.17
CA LEU A 79 4.49 -11.15 -10.55
C LEU A 79 5.95 -10.84 -10.87
#